data_AF-A0A6M1SXD5-F1
#
_entry.id   AF-A0A6M1SXD5-F1
#
_cell.length_a   1.000
_cell.length_b   1.000
_cell.length_c   1.000
_cell.angle_alpha   90.00
_cell.angle_beta   90.00
_cell.angle_gamma   90.00
#
_symmetry.space_group_name_H-M   'P 1'
#
loop_
_entity.id
_entity.type
_entity.pdbx_description
1 polymer ?
#
loop_
_entity_poly.entity_id
_entity_poly.type
_entity_poly.pdbx_seq_one_letter_code
_entity_poly.pdbx_strand_id
1 'polypeptide(L)'
;MMNIEQLKDSNYVPYSGKSSVAVVKSVAGNYYPGVRVENVTFPLTINAAQNALFTCLSEKERPKAIYVEDTKANDLEFWRNEYNVWVYPHEELETGDLKEILLDLQESEIKSTLKKLLDHAVTENSDFPVSALLKTPRGYVSGVNIECSEWSLGLCAERVAIGKALSYGIKDFESIYIHTRSGEYSSPCGACRQVIYEHMPHNPVHLFHADGTRSKHFSSDLLPYSFRSTSLNVNARQ
;
A
#
# COMPACT_ATOMS: atom_id res chain seq x y z
N MET A 1 -15.11 14.04 -9.21
CA MET A 1 -15.78 12.85 -9.76
C MET A 1 -14.72 11.89 -10.27
N MET A 2 -14.70 10.68 -9.73
CA MET A 2 -13.76 9.61 -10.05
C MET A 2 -13.83 9.25 -11.55
N ASN A 3 -12.68 9.26 -12.22
CA ASN A 3 -12.53 8.77 -13.59
C ASN A 3 -11.56 7.59 -13.57
N ILE A 4 -12.08 6.38 -13.80
CA ILE A 4 -11.30 5.15 -13.74
C ILE A 4 -10.15 5.14 -14.76
N GLU A 5 -10.32 5.80 -15.91
CA GLU A 5 -9.27 5.87 -16.92
C GLU A 5 -8.07 6.68 -16.42
N GLN A 6 -8.28 7.70 -15.59
CA GLN A 6 -7.18 8.44 -14.96
C GLN A 6 -6.41 7.61 -13.93
N LEU A 7 -7.04 6.58 -13.34
CA LEU A 7 -6.34 5.65 -12.43
C LEU A 7 -5.37 4.74 -13.19
N LYS A 8 -5.51 4.56 -14.50
CA LYS A 8 -4.56 3.76 -15.29
C LYS A 8 -3.18 4.37 -15.27
N ASP A 9 -3.09 5.69 -15.34
CA ASP A 9 -1.82 6.44 -15.27
C ASP A 9 -1.10 6.25 -13.94
N SER A 10 -1.82 5.88 -12.88
CA SER A 10 -1.28 5.66 -11.54
C SER A 10 -0.63 4.29 -11.33
N ASN A 11 -0.74 3.37 -12.29
CA ASN A 11 -0.12 2.05 -12.22
C ASN A 11 1.41 2.13 -12.22
N TYR A 12 2.05 1.25 -11.46
CA TYR A 12 3.49 1.05 -11.51
C TYR A 12 3.78 -0.33 -12.10
N VAL A 13 3.96 -0.39 -13.43
CA VAL A 13 4.05 -1.66 -14.19
C VAL A 13 5.27 -1.71 -15.13
N PRO A 14 6.48 -1.34 -14.66
CA PRO A 14 7.64 -1.25 -15.54
C PRO A 14 8.13 -2.61 -16.07
N TYR A 15 7.63 -3.73 -15.54
CA TYR A 15 8.09 -5.07 -15.92
C TYR A 15 7.17 -5.70 -16.96
N SER A 16 5.86 -5.73 -16.71
CA SER A 16 4.91 -6.36 -17.64
C SER A 16 4.26 -5.38 -18.61
N GLY A 17 4.22 -4.09 -18.28
CA GLY A 17 3.43 -3.08 -18.99
C GLY A 17 1.92 -3.25 -18.87
N LYS A 18 1.42 -4.21 -18.08
CA LYS A 18 -0.01 -4.53 -17.98
C LYS A 18 -0.64 -3.73 -16.83
N SER A 19 -1.33 -2.64 -17.13
CA SER A 19 -2.12 -1.91 -16.13
C SER A 19 -3.36 -2.70 -15.70
N SER A 20 -3.79 -2.51 -14.45
CA SER A 20 -5.16 -2.83 -14.05
C SER A 20 -5.66 -1.87 -12.98
N VAL A 21 -6.97 -1.63 -12.95
CA VAL A 21 -7.62 -0.79 -11.94
C VAL A 21 -8.75 -1.52 -11.22
N ALA A 22 -8.96 -1.14 -9.97
CA ALA A 22 -10.10 -1.58 -9.18
C ALA A 22 -10.58 -0.43 -8.29
N VAL A 23 -11.85 -0.48 -7.90
CA VAL A 23 -12.41 0.46 -6.92
C VAL A 23 -13.20 -0.33 -5.90
N VAL A 24 -12.97 -0.06 -4.61
CA VAL A 24 -13.76 -0.61 -3.51
C VAL A 24 -14.76 0.44 -3.04
N LYS A 25 -16.03 0.06 -2.96
CA LYS A 25 -17.07 0.81 -2.23
C LYS A 25 -17.20 0.21 -0.84
N SER A 26 -17.04 1.03 0.20
CA SER A 26 -17.24 0.60 1.58
C SER A 26 -18.72 0.53 1.95
N VAL A 27 -19.02 -0.09 3.10
CA VAL A 27 -20.37 -0.08 3.68
C VAL A 27 -20.82 1.36 4.02
N ALA A 28 -19.88 2.25 4.38
CA ALA A 28 -20.15 3.65 4.65
C ALA A 28 -20.38 4.49 3.37
N GLY A 29 -20.20 3.91 2.18
CA GLY A 29 -20.41 4.57 0.90
C GLY A 29 -19.20 5.32 0.35
N ASN A 30 -18.02 5.16 0.96
CA ASN A 30 -16.78 5.75 0.46
C ASN A 30 -16.15 4.89 -0.63
N TYR A 31 -15.43 5.53 -1.56
CA TYR A 31 -14.75 4.88 -2.67
C TYR A 31 -13.23 4.92 -2.47
N TYR A 32 -12.59 3.77 -2.70
CA TYR A 32 -11.16 3.57 -2.54
C TYR A 32 -10.56 3.00 -3.83
N PRO A 33 -9.63 3.70 -4.48
CA PRO A 33 -9.03 3.22 -5.70
C PRO A 33 -7.92 2.20 -5.40
N GLY A 34 -7.69 1.31 -6.36
CA GLY A 34 -6.54 0.42 -6.39
C GLY A 34 -5.98 0.31 -7.80
N VAL A 35 -4.66 0.17 -7.86
CA VAL A 35 -3.90 0.02 -9.10
C VAL A 35 -2.92 -1.14 -8.97
N ARG A 36 -2.46 -1.66 -10.10
CA ARG A 36 -1.38 -2.65 -10.09
C ARG A 36 -0.05 -1.97 -9.74
N VAL A 37 0.64 -2.55 -8.77
CA VAL A 37 1.97 -2.13 -8.33
C VAL A 37 2.91 -3.32 -8.42
N GLU A 38 3.77 -3.31 -9.42
CA GLU A 38 4.77 -4.34 -9.63
C GLU A 38 6.06 -4.06 -8.86
N ASN A 39 6.86 -5.08 -8.67
CA ASN A 39 8.17 -4.97 -8.05
C ASN A 39 9.13 -5.93 -8.72
N VAL A 40 10.43 -5.64 -8.69
CA VAL A 40 11.43 -6.53 -9.28
C VAL A 40 11.40 -7.94 -8.69
N THR A 41 11.01 -8.03 -7.42
CA THR A 41 10.65 -9.31 -6.81
C THR A 41 9.20 -9.59 -7.19
N PHE A 42 8.99 -10.29 -8.31
CA PHE A 42 7.66 -10.50 -8.90
C PHE A 42 6.57 -10.98 -7.92
N PRO A 43 6.86 -11.88 -6.94
CA PRO A 43 5.88 -12.27 -5.92
C PRO A 43 5.38 -11.13 -5.03
N LEU A 44 6.05 -9.98 -4.99
CA LEU A 44 5.63 -8.80 -4.22
C LEU A 44 4.63 -7.91 -4.97
N THR A 45 4.28 -8.25 -6.21
CA THR A 45 3.30 -7.50 -7.00
C THR A 45 1.98 -7.42 -6.24
N ILE A 46 1.46 -6.20 -6.09
CA ILE A 46 0.14 -5.93 -5.53
C ILE A 46 -0.80 -5.75 -6.71
N ASN A 47 -1.83 -6.58 -6.81
CA ASN A 47 -2.84 -6.40 -7.84
C ASN A 47 -3.83 -5.28 -7.46
N ALA A 48 -4.58 -4.78 -8.44
CA ALA A 48 -5.47 -3.64 -8.23
C ALA A 48 -6.58 -3.90 -7.20
N ALA A 49 -7.18 -5.10 -7.19
CA ALA A 49 -8.24 -5.45 -6.24
C ALA A 49 -7.72 -5.51 -4.80
N GLN A 50 -6.59 -6.20 -4.58
CA GLN A 50 -5.88 -6.24 -3.30
C GLN A 50 -5.50 -4.82 -2.84
N ASN A 51 -4.98 -3.99 -3.73
CA ASN A 51 -4.59 -2.62 -3.44
C ASN A 51 -5.79 -1.75 -3.00
N ALA A 52 -6.93 -1.85 -3.68
CA ALA A 52 -8.16 -1.14 -3.32
C ALA A 52 -8.74 -1.61 -1.98
N LEU A 53 -8.80 -2.93 -1.77
CA LEU A 53 -9.28 -3.54 -0.53
C LEU A 53 -8.44 -3.10 0.67
N PHE A 54 -7.12 -3.18 0.55
CA PHE A 54 -6.21 -2.89 1.66
C PHE A 54 -6.17 -1.38 1.94
N THR A 55 -6.38 -0.56 0.92
CA THR A 55 -6.63 0.87 1.08
C THR A 55 -7.89 1.10 1.94
N CYS A 56 -9.03 0.49 1.60
CA CYS A 56 -10.27 0.59 2.39
C CYS A 56 -10.10 0.10 3.83
N LEU A 57 -9.54 -1.10 4.02
CA LEU A 57 -9.36 -1.72 5.33
C LEU A 57 -8.43 -0.90 6.24
N SER A 58 -7.36 -0.35 5.69
CA SER A 58 -6.42 0.50 6.45
C SER A 58 -7.01 1.82 6.94
N GLU A 59 -8.11 2.29 6.32
CA GLU A 59 -8.91 3.42 6.78
C GLU A 59 -9.99 3.00 7.79
N LYS A 60 -9.93 1.76 8.29
CA LYS A 60 -10.89 1.16 9.22
C LYS A 60 -12.32 1.08 8.67
N GLU A 61 -12.45 0.97 7.35
CA GLU A 61 -13.74 0.81 6.69
C GLU A 61 -13.93 -0.61 6.17
N ARG A 62 -15.16 -1.11 6.30
CA ARG A 62 -15.54 -2.44 5.81
C ARG A 62 -15.84 -2.38 4.31
N PRO A 63 -15.17 -3.17 3.46
CA PRO A 63 -15.49 -3.22 2.04
C PRO A 63 -16.87 -3.87 1.83
N LYS A 64 -17.63 -3.37 0.86
CA LYS A 64 -18.95 -3.90 0.47
C LYS A 64 -18.93 -4.48 -0.94
N ALA A 65 -18.28 -3.80 -1.87
CA ALA A 65 -18.21 -4.19 -3.26
C ALA A 65 -16.86 -3.79 -3.87
N ILE A 66 -16.37 -4.59 -4.83
CA ILE A 66 -15.21 -4.31 -5.66
C ILE A 66 -15.69 -4.17 -7.10
N TYR A 67 -15.23 -3.14 -7.79
CA TYR A 67 -15.48 -2.86 -9.19
C TYR A 67 -14.16 -3.04 -9.93
N VAL A 68 -14.12 -3.91 -10.94
CA VAL A 68 -12.88 -4.32 -11.64
C VAL A 68 -13.04 -4.36 -13.15
N GLU A 69 -11.92 -4.25 -13.88
CA GLU A 69 -11.91 -4.40 -15.35
C GLU A 69 -12.16 -5.85 -15.79
N ASP A 70 -11.53 -6.83 -15.11
CA ASP A 70 -11.70 -8.25 -15.39
C ASP A 70 -12.32 -8.97 -14.19
N THR A 71 -13.63 -9.25 -14.28
CA THR A 71 -14.39 -9.93 -13.23
C THR A 71 -14.08 -11.43 -13.10
N LYS A 72 -13.24 -11.97 -14.00
CA LYS A 72 -12.78 -13.36 -14.03
C LYS A 72 -11.35 -13.53 -13.52
N ALA A 73 -10.71 -12.48 -13.01
CA ALA A 73 -9.39 -12.59 -12.41
C ALA A 73 -9.40 -13.62 -11.25
N ASN A 74 -8.37 -14.47 -11.22
CA ASN A 74 -8.33 -15.69 -10.39
C ASN A 74 -8.38 -15.43 -8.88
N ASP A 75 -7.93 -14.26 -8.42
CA ASP A 75 -7.88 -13.92 -7.00
C ASP A 75 -9.20 -13.34 -6.46
N LEU A 76 -10.16 -13.01 -7.34
CA LEU A 76 -11.42 -12.39 -6.92
C LEU A 76 -12.31 -13.33 -6.10
N GLU A 77 -12.27 -14.64 -6.36
CA GLU A 77 -13.00 -15.61 -5.55
C GLU A 77 -12.49 -15.65 -4.10
N PHE A 78 -11.17 -15.57 -3.92
CA PHE A 78 -10.58 -15.46 -2.59
C PHE A 78 -11.09 -14.21 -1.87
N TRP A 79 -11.04 -13.04 -2.51
CA TRP A 79 -11.49 -11.79 -1.89
C TRP A 79 -12.99 -11.78 -1.56
N ARG A 80 -13.84 -12.35 -2.43
CA ARG A 80 -15.28 -12.53 -2.17
C ARG A 80 -15.50 -13.29 -0.86
N ASN A 81 -14.79 -14.39 -0.68
CA ASN A 81 -14.93 -15.25 0.49
C ASN A 81 -14.32 -14.63 1.75
N GLU A 82 -13.12 -14.05 1.64
CA GLU A 82 -12.38 -13.48 2.76
C GLU A 82 -13.13 -12.32 3.43
N TYR A 83 -13.63 -11.37 2.63
CA TYR A 83 -14.23 -10.15 3.15
C TYR A 83 -15.74 -10.04 2.95
N ASN A 84 -16.38 -11.09 2.40
CA ASN A 84 -17.81 -11.11 2.04
C ASN A 84 -18.20 -9.89 1.18
N VAL A 85 -17.45 -9.68 0.09
CA VAL A 85 -17.61 -8.54 -0.82
C VAL A 85 -18.23 -8.98 -2.15
N TRP A 86 -19.08 -8.12 -2.70
CA TRP A 86 -19.58 -8.30 -4.06
C TRP A 86 -18.53 -7.88 -5.08
N VAL A 87 -18.57 -8.45 -6.28
CA VAL A 87 -17.66 -8.09 -7.38
C VAL A 87 -18.48 -7.77 -8.60
N TYR A 88 -18.26 -6.58 -9.15
CA TYR A 88 -18.96 -6.04 -10.31
C TYR A 88 -17.95 -5.62 -11.39
N PRO A 89 -18.37 -5.62 -12.65
CA PRO A 89 -17.62 -4.94 -13.71
C PRO A 89 -17.56 -3.43 -13.41
N HIS A 90 -16.47 -2.79 -13.77
CA HIS A 90 -16.24 -1.38 -13.44
C HIS A 90 -17.23 -0.40 -14.10
N GLU A 91 -17.89 -0.82 -15.17
CA GLU A 91 -18.94 -0.07 -15.86
C GLU A 91 -20.19 0.13 -14.99
N GLU A 92 -20.39 -0.72 -13.96
CA GLU A 92 -21.47 -0.58 -12.98
C GLU A 92 -21.12 0.37 -11.82
N LEU A 93 -19.93 0.98 -11.84
CA LEU A 93 -19.50 1.90 -10.80
C LEU A 93 -20.29 3.21 -10.87
N GLU A 94 -21.02 3.50 -9.80
CA GLU A 94 -21.68 4.79 -9.62
C GLU A 94 -20.66 5.94 -9.56
N THR A 95 -21.02 7.11 -10.10
CA THR A 95 -20.20 8.30 -9.98
C THR A 95 -20.11 8.76 -8.53
N GLY A 96 -18.89 8.90 -8.02
CA GLY A 96 -18.62 9.41 -6.68
C GLY A 96 -17.23 10.04 -6.61
N ASP A 97 -16.92 10.64 -5.46
CA ASP A 97 -15.57 11.11 -5.16
C ASP A 97 -14.82 10.05 -4.32
N LEU A 98 -13.51 9.97 -4.55
CA LEU A 98 -12.64 9.13 -3.74
C LEU A 98 -12.54 9.68 -2.33
N LYS A 99 -12.38 8.80 -1.35
CA LYS A 99 -12.13 9.20 0.04
C LYS A 99 -10.85 10.02 0.13
N GLU A 100 -10.87 11.13 0.86
CA GLU A 100 -9.64 11.85 1.19
C GLU A 100 -8.80 11.04 2.18
N ILE A 101 -7.53 10.80 1.84
CA ILE A 101 -6.58 9.97 2.60
C ILE A 101 -5.33 10.73 3.06
N LEU A 102 -5.18 11.98 2.63
CA LEU A 102 -4.03 12.80 2.97
C LEU A 102 -4.19 13.35 4.39
N LEU A 103 -3.15 13.18 5.19
CA LEU A 103 -3.03 13.75 6.52
C LEU A 103 -2.09 14.95 6.46
N ASP A 104 -2.58 16.11 6.89
CA ASP A 104 -1.73 17.27 7.17
C ASP A 104 -1.19 17.15 8.60
N LEU A 105 0.11 16.89 8.75
CA LEU A 105 0.75 16.62 10.03
C LEU A 105 2.02 17.45 10.18
N GLN A 106 2.20 18.01 11.37
CA GLN A 106 3.47 18.57 11.81
C GLN A 106 4.41 17.45 12.27
N GLU A 107 5.73 17.70 12.23
CA GLU A 107 6.73 16.70 12.64
C GLU A 107 6.53 16.21 14.08
N SER A 108 6.06 17.09 14.97
CA SER A 108 5.73 16.77 16.36
C SER A 108 4.60 15.75 16.52
N GLU A 109 3.73 15.62 15.52
CA GLU A 109 2.54 14.76 15.58
C GLU A 109 2.80 13.33 15.09
N ILE A 110 3.90 13.12 14.35
CA ILE A 110 4.23 11.83 13.71
C ILE A 110 4.21 10.67 14.70
N LYS A 111 4.89 10.81 15.85
CA LYS A 111 4.97 9.73 16.86
C LYS A 111 3.61 9.37 17.43
N SER A 112 2.80 10.37 17.77
CA SER A 112 1.46 10.15 18.31
C SER A 112 0.52 9.56 17.27
N THR A 113 0.62 9.98 16.01
CA THR A 113 -0.21 9.47 14.92
C THR A 113 0.12 8.02 14.60
N LEU A 114 1.41 7.66 14.48
CA LEU A 114 1.83 6.26 14.31
C LEU A 114 1.26 5.35 15.42
N LYS A 115 1.36 5.77 16.69
CA LYS A 115 0.81 5.00 17.81
C LYS A 115 -0.69 4.75 17.73
N LYS A 116 -1.46 5.74 17.26
CA LYS A 116 -2.92 5.63 17.07
C LYS A 116 -3.26 4.74 15.88
N LEU A 117 -2.50 4.84 14.79
CA LEU A 117 -2.72 4.03 13.59
C LEU A 117 -2.60 2.53 13.85
N LEU A 118 -1.82 2.11 14.85
CA LEU A 118 -1.76 0.69 15.24
C LEU A 118 -3.14 0.06 15.52
N ASP A 119 -4.12 0.85 15.98
CA ASP A 119 -5.48 0.38 16.26
C ASP A 119 -6.32 0.17 14.98
N HIS A 120 -5.76 0.47 13.81
CA HIS A 120 -6.38 0.22 12.50
C HIS A 120 -5.83 -1.06 11.83
N ALA A 121 -4.74 -1.63 12.34
CA ALA A 121 -4.13 -2.82 11.77
C ALA A 121 -5.09 -4.03 11.85
N VAL A 122 -5.08 -4.86 10.81
CA VAL A 122 -5.84 -6.12 10.78
C VAL A 122 -4.82 -7.23 11.00
N THR A 123 -4.72 -7.73 12.22
CA THR A 123 -3.63 -8.63 12.65
C THR A 123 -4.14 -9.84 13.42
N GLU A 124 -5.19 -10.47 12.91
CA GLU A 124 -5.89 -11.57 13.60
C GLU A 124 -5.01 -12.81 13.80
N ASN A 125 -3.97 -12.99 12.99
CA ASN A 125 -3.12 -14.17 13.05
C ASN A 125 -1.89 -13.97 13.94
N SER A 126 -1.27 -12.78 13.90
CA SER A 126 0.01 -12.54 14.60
C SER A 126 -0.09 -11.70 15.88
N ASP A 127 -1.18 -10.93 16.05
CA ASP A 127 -1.29 -9.87 17.07
C ASP A 127 -0.09 -8.89 17.06
N PHE A 128 0.48 -8.64 15.87
CA PHE A 128 1.64 -7.79 15.67
C PHE A 128 1.28 -6.55 14.83
N PRO A 129 0.71 -5.50 15.44
CA PRO A 129 0.34 -4.29 14.72
C PRO A 129 1.56 -3.45 14.34
N VAL A 130 1.61 -3.04 13.08
CA VAL A 130 2.60 -2.14 12.50
C VAL A 130 1.87 -0.99 11.82
N SER A 131 2.41 0.21 11.97
CA SER A 131 1.92 1.42 11.30
C SER A 131 3.04 2.08 10.50
N ALA A 132 2.65 2.73 9.42
CA ALA A 132 3.53 3.51 8.57
C ALA A 132 2.88 4.86 8.23
N LEU A 133 3.70 5.90 8.14
CA LEU A 133 3.35 7.17 7.52
C LEU A 133 4.33 7.41 6.38
N LEU A 134 3.83 7.53 5.16
CA LEU A 134 4.59 7.86 3.98
C LEU A 134 4.45 9.36 3.72
N LYS A 135 5.55 10.09 3.83
CA LYS A 135 5.59 11.53 3.57
C LYS A 135 5.69 11.77 2.07
N THR A 136 4.86 12.67 1.57
CA THR A 136 4.80 13.08 0.17
C THR A 136 4.78 14.60 0.11
N PRO A 137 5.03 15.22 -1.06
CA PRO A 137 4.89 16.67 -1.22
C PRO A 137 3.48 17.21 -0.94
N ARG A 138 2.45 16.33 -0.95
CA ARG A 138 1.04 16.67 -0.74
C ARG A 138 0.54 16.45 0.70
N GLY A 139 1.39 15.93 1.59
CA GLY A 139 1.01 15.50 2.93
C GLY A 139 1.41 14.04 3.20
N TYR A 140 0.87 13.46 4.26
CA TYR A 140 1.19 12.09 4.68
C TYR A 140 0.10 11.10 4.27
N VAL A 141 0.54 9.91 3.84
CA VAL A 141 -0.32 8.77 3.56
C VAL A 141 -0.10 7.71 4.63
N SER A 142 -1.17 7.26 5.29
CA SER A 142 -1.09 6.23 6.31
C SER A 142 -1.06 4.82 5.70
N GLY A 143 -0.44 3.88 6.41
CA GLY A 143 -0.58 2.45 6.16
C GLY A 143 -0.51 1.67 7.46
N VAL A 144 -1.15 0.52 7.48
CA VAL A 144 -1.10 -0.47 8.57
C VAL A 144 -1.01 -1.85 7.96
N ASN A 145 -0.44 -2.82 8.68
CA ASN A 145 -0.44 -4.18 8.17
C ASN A 145 -1.86 -4.75 8.17
N ILE A 146 -2.17 -5.47 7.09
CA ILE A 146 -3.42 -6.16 6.87
C ILE A 146 -3.07 -7.62 6.59
N GLU A 147 -3.48 -8.48 7.50
CA GLU A 147 -3.40 -9.93 7.40
C GLU A 147 -4.70 -10.48 6.82
N CYS A 148 -4.60 -11.63 6.19
CA CYS A 148 -5.72 -12.40 5.66
C CYS A 148 -5.45 -13.90 5.87
N SER A 149 -6.48 -14.73 5.69
CA SER A 149 -6.40 -16.19 5.87
C SER A 149 -5.30 -16.84 5.03
N GLU A 150 -5.10 -16.38 3.79
CA GLU A 150 -3.94 -16.71 2.98
C GLU A 150 -2.78 -15.76 3.32
N TRP A 151 -1.87 -16.22 4.19
CA TRP A 151 -0.78 -15.42 4.75
C TRP A 151 0.08 -14.73 3.68
N SER A 152 0.29 -15.38 2.52
CA SER A 152 1.10 -14.81 1.43
C SER A 152 0.49 -13.59 0.74
N LEU A 153 -0.83 -13.37 0.89
CA LEU A 153 -1.56 -12.23 0.34
C LEU A 153 -1.67 -11.06 1.34
N GLY A 154 -1.19 -11.22 2.58
CA GLY A 154 -1.08 -10.12 3.53
C GLY A 154 -0.05 -9.08 3.09
N LEU A 155 -0.24 -7.83 3.54
CA LEU A 155 0.68 -6.72 3.27
C LEU A 155 1.07 -6.04 4.57
N CYS A 156 2.36 -5.75 4.73
CA CYS A 156 2.83 -4.92 5.82
C CYS A 156 2.45 -3.44 5.60
N ALA A 157 2.52 -2.65 6.67
CA ALA A 157 2.11 -1.25 6.70
C ALA A 157 2.76 -0.39 5.60
N GLU A 158 4.03 -0.63 5.29
CA GLU A 158 4.78 0.13 4.30
C GLU A 158 4.28 -0.13 2.88
N ARG A 159 3.98 -1.39 2.55
CA ARG A 159 3.43 -1.78 1.25
C ARG A 159 2.00 -1.24 1.08
N VAL A 160 1.21 -1.21 2.16
CA VAL A 160 -0.11 -0.58 2.17
C VAL A 160 0.01 0.93 1.94
N ALA A 161 0.90 1.63 2.64
CA ALA A 161 1.11 3.08 2.48
C ALA A 161 1.56 3.45 1.06
N ILE A 162 2.55 2.72 0.51
CA ILE A 162 3.06 2.96 -0.86
C ILE A 162 1.99 2.64 -1.90
N GLY A 163 1.35 1.47 -1.80
CA GLY A 163 0.30 1.08 -2.74
C GLY A 163 -0.88 2.05 -2.71
N LYS A 164 -1.29 2.50 -1.53
CA LYS A 164 -2.32 3.52 -1.35
C LYS A 164 -1.90 4.85 -1.99
N ALA A 165 -0.69 5.34 -1.74
CA ALA A 165 -0.24 6.60 -2.33
C ALA A 165 -0.26 6.55 -3.87
N LEU A 166 0.23 5.44 -4.45
CA LEU A 166 0.20 5.23 -5.90
C LEU A 166 -1.23 5.23 -6.44
N SER A 167 -2.19 4.56 -5.80
CA SER A 167 -3.58 4.54 -6.28
C SER A 167 -4.27 5.90 -6.27
N TYR A 168 -3.77 6.85 -5.49
CA TYR A 168 -4.17 8.27 -5.49
C TYR A 168 -3.31 9.17 -6.40
N GLY A 169 -2.50 8.56 -7.28
CA GLY A 169 -1.64 9.25 -8.25
C GLY A 169 -0.42 9.93 -7.63
N ILE A 170 -0.05 9.58 -6.40
CA ILE A 170 1.11 10.14 -5.72
C ILE A 170 2.30 9.22 -5.94
N LYS A 171 3.31 9.70 -6.68
CA LYS A 171 4.48 8.92 -7.10
C LYS A 171 5.80 9.40 -6.49
N ASP A 172 5.81 10.60 -5.92
CA ASP A 172 6.98 11.20 -5.28
C ASP A 172 6.89 11.06 -3.76
N PHE A 173 7.90 10.45 -3.16
CA PHE A 173 7.94 10.14 -1.74
C PHE A 173 9.20 10.72 -1.09
N GLU A 174 9.04 11.37 0.06
CA GLU A 174 10.14 12.08 0.73
C GLU A 174 10.79 11.27 1.84
N SER A 175 9.99 10.51 2.61
CA SER A 175 10.44 9.67 3.71
C SER A 175 9.33 8.72 4.17
N ILE A 176 9.67 7.64 4.86
CA ILE A 176 8.67 6.77 5.51
C ILE A 176 9.00 6.62 7.00
N TYR A 177 7.96 6.65 7.83
CA TYR A 177 8.05 6.54 9.28
C TYR A 177 7.32 5.28 9.73
N ILE A 178 7.96 4.41 10.49
CA ILE A 178 7.45 3.07 10.83
C ILE A 178 7.45 2.87 12.35
N HIS A 179 6.39 2.27 12.88
CA HIS A 179 6.27 1.95 14.31
C HIS A 179 5.55 0.62 14.54
N THR A 180 5.99 -0.11 15.56
CA THR A 180 5.29 -1.24 16.19
C THR A 180 5.44 -1.16 17.72
N ARG A 181 4.49 -1.77 18.45
CA ARG A 181 4.50 -1.84 19.93
C ARG A 181 5.50 -2.85 20.49
N SER A 182 6.11 -3.69 19.65
CA SER A 182 6.93 -4.82 20.08
C SER A 182 8.18 -5.02 19.21
N GLY A 183 9.12 -5.82 19.72
CA GLY A 183 10.42 -6.06 19.11
C GLY A 183 11.47 -5.02 19.50
N GLU A 184 12.74 -5.38 19.30
CA GLU A 184 13.88 -4.49 19.56
C GLU A 184 13.90 -3.33 18.55
N TYR A 185 13.61 -3.62 17.28
CA TYR A 185 13.55 -2.62 16.22
C TYR A 185 12.23 -2.68 15.46
N SER A 186 11.62 -1.52 15.19
CA SER A 186 10.48 -1.40 14.27
C SER A 186 10.93 -1.44 12.81
N SER A 187 11.82 -2.36 12.46
CA SER A 187 12.42 -2.47 11.13
C SER A 187 11.41 -2.99 10.11
N PRO A 188 11.44 -2.48 8.85
CA PRO A 188 10.71 -3.11 7.76
C PRO A 188 11.22 -4.54 7.51
N CYS A 189 10.31 -5.44 7.15
CA CYS A 189 10.65 -6.81 6.74
C CYS A 189 11.41 -6.82 5.40
N GLY A 190 11.99 -7.97 5.01
CA GLY A 190 12.76 -8.10 3.77
C GLY A 190 11.99 -7.66 2.51
N ALA A 191 10.72 -8.06 2.41
CA ALA A 191 9.85 -7.65 1.30
C ALA A 191 9.63 -6.13 1.27
N CYS A 192 9.36 -5.52 2.43
CA CYS A 192 9.17 -4.07 2.53
C CYS A 192 10.44 -3.31 2.19
N ARG A 193 11.61 -3.79 2.59
CA ARG A 193 12.90 -3.16 2.22
C ARG A 193 13.07 -3.10 0.70
N GLN A 194 12.73 -4.17 -0.01
CA GLN A 194 12.78 -4.20 -1.47
C GLN A 194 11.77 -3.24 -2.12
N VAL A 195 10.53 -3.18 -1.62
CA VAL A 195 9.50 -2.26 -2.13
C VAL A 195 9.87 -0.80 -1.85
N ILE A 196 10.33 -0.49 -0.64
CA ILE A 196 10.83 0.84 -0.28
C ILE A 196 12.01 1.21 -1.20
N TYR A 197 12.96 0.30 -1.44
CA TYR A 197 14.09 0.61 -2.32
C TYR A 197 13.66 0.92 -3.77
N GLU A 198 12.66 0.21 -4.30
CA GLU A 198 12.13 0.45 -5.65
C GLU A 198 11.57 1.88 -5.81
N HIS A 199 10.83 2.36 -4.81
CA HIS A 199 10.11 3.64 -4.88
C HIS A 199 10.83 4.81 -4.19
N MET A 200 11.77 4.52 -3.28
CA MET A 200 12.41 5.48 -2.38
C MET A 200 13.92 5.18 -2.21
N PRO A 201 14.69 5.01 -3.30
CA PRO A 201 16.07 4.50 -3.23
C PRO A 201 17.07 5.43 -2.51
N HIS A 202 16.72 6.71 -2.34
CA HIS A 202 17.61 7.72 -1.76
C HIS A 202 16.97 8.48 -0.58
N ASN A 203 15.82 8.01 -0.13
CA ASN A 203 15.03 8.68 0.90
C ASN A 203 15.16 7.96 2.25
N PRO A 204 15.02 8.70 3.36
CA PRO A 204 15.20 8.14 4.68
C PRO A 204 14.00 7.29 5.13
N VAL A 205 14.33 6.25 5.87
CA VAL A 205 13.44 5.36 6.62
C VAL A 205 13.63 5.65 8.10
N HIS A 206 12.58 6.17 8.74
CA HIS A 206 12.58 6.52 10.15
C HIS A 206 11.88 5.44 10.96
N LEU A 207 12.56 4.88 11.95
CA LEU A 207 12.02 3.84 12.82
C LEU A 207 11.74 4.43 14.19
N PHE A 208 10.50 4.27 14.67
CA PHE A 208 10.07 4.67 16.01
C PHE A 208 9.95 3.40 16.84
N HIS A 209 10.90 3.18 17.74
CA HIS A 209 11.04 1.93 18.49
C HIS A 209 10.03 1.83 19.63
N ALA A 210 9.77 0.60 20.09
CA ALA A 210 8.84 0.33 21.19
C ALA A 210 9.31 0.95 22.52
N ASP A 211 10.62 1.01 22.75
CA ASP A 211 11.26 1.67 23.90
C ASP A 211 11.18 3.20 23.87
N GLY A 212 10.62 3.77 22.80
CA GLY A 212 10.43 5.20 22.61
C GLY A 212 11.60 5.92 21.93
N THR A 213 12.71 5.22 21.66
CA THR A 213 13.84 5.74 20.88
C THR A 213 13.51 5.82 19.39
N ARG A 214 14.39 6.45 18.61
CA ARG A 214 14.25 6.55 17.15
C ARG A 214 15.58 6.29 16.45
N SER A 215 15.52 5.66 15.29
CA SER A 215 16.66 5.56 14.36
C SER A 215 16.27 6.02 12.96
N LYS A 216 17.27 6.41 12.18
CA LYS A 216 17.12 6.87 10.80
C LYS A 216 18.12 6.10 9.95
N HIS A 217 17.63 5.53 8.86
CA HIS A 217 18.41 4.76 7.89
C HIS A 217 18.07 5.23 6.48
N PHE A 218 18.87 4.87 5.49
CA PHE A 218 18.47 4.95 4.09
C PHE A 218 18.09 3.56 3.58
N SER A 219 17.26 3.52 2.53
CA SER A 219 16.87 2.25 1.92
C SER A 219 18.07 1.42 1.42
N SER A 220 19.15 2.09 0.99
CA SER A 220 20.44 1.46 0.64
C SER A 220 21.15 0.77 1.82
N ASP A 221 20.95 1.25 3.04
CA ASP A 221 21.57 0.67 4.24
C ASP A 221 20.81 -0.58 4.70
N LEU A 222 19.49 -0.57 4.50
CA LEU A 222 18.60 -1.67 4.87
C LEU A 222 18.62 -2.82 3.86
N LEU A 223 18.96 -2.54 2.60
CA LEU A 223 19.08 -3.51 1.53
C LEU A 223 20.29 -3.18 0.63
N PRO A 224 21.52 -3.54 1.06
CA PRO A 224 22.72 -3.24 0.29
C PRO A 224 22.76 -4.02 -1.03
N TYR A 225 23.33 -3.41 -2.08
CA TYR A 225 23.43 -3.99 -3.43
C TYR A 225 22.09 -4.43 -4.02
N SER A 226 21.03 -3.71 -3.68
CA SER A 226 19.67 -3.95 -4.13
C SER A 226 19.50 -3.82 -5.65
N PHE A 227 18.49 -4.53 -6.13
CA PHE A 227 18.11 -4.57 -7.54
C PHE A 227 16.82 -3.77 -7.73
N ARG A 228 16.65 -3.08 -8.86
CA ARG A 228 15.41 -2.35 -9.21
C ARG A 228 15.16 -2.41 -10.71
N SER A 229 14.01 -1.90 -11.16
CA SER A 229 13.62 -1.84 -12.57
C SER A 229 14.72 -1.28 -13.48
N THR A 230 15.42 -0.22 -13.05
CA THR A 230 16.51 0.39 -13.85
C THR A 230 17.75 -0.51 -14.01
N SER A 231 17.89 -1.58 -13.22
CA SER A 231 18.97 -2.56 -13.36
C SER A 231 18.73 -3.52 -14.53
N LEU A 232 17.50 -3.59 -15.05
CA LEU A 232 17.17 -4.34 -16.25
C LEU A 232 17.51 -3.47 -17.48
N ASN A 233 18.56 -3.85 -18.22
CA ASN A 233 18.87 -3.23 -19.51
C ASN A 233 17.80 -3.60 -20.54
N VAL A 234 16.81 -2.72 -20.72
CA VAL A 234 15.73 -2.90 -21.70
C VAL A 234 16.24 -2.78 -23.16
N ASN A 235 17.45 -2.25 -23.36
CA ASN A 235 18.09 -2.10 -24.68
C ASN A 235 18.96 -3.29 -25.11
N ALA A 236 19.07 -4.36 -24.30
CA ALA A 236 19.89 -5.52 -24.65
C ALA A 236 19.18 -6.56 -25.54
N ARG A 237 17.97 -6.24 -26.04
CA ARG A 237 17.17 -7.09 -26.94
C ARG A 237 16.81 -6.38 -28.26
N GLN A 238 17.78 -5.70 -28.88
CA GLN A 238 17.74 -5.38 -30.31
C GLN A 238 18.67 -6.34 -31.06
#